data_AF-A0A7J7JY49-F1
#
_entry.id   AF-A0A7J7JY49-F1
#
_cell.length_a   1.000
_cell.length_b   1.000
_cell.length_c   1.000
_cell.angle_alpha   90.00
_cell.angle_beta   90.00
_cell.angle_gamma   90.00
#
_symmetry.space_group_name_H-M   'P 1'
#
loop_
_entity.id
_entity.type
_entity.pdbx_description
1 polymer ?
#
loop_
_entity_poly.entity_id
_entity_poly.type
_entity_poly.pdbx_seq_one_letter_code
_entity_poly.pdbx_strand_id
1 'polypeptide(L)'
;MDELKCRKRVLRRLGYASASDAIELKGRVACEISAADELLLTELLFNGVFNDLEVPQVCALVSCFVFEEKTGGGEATRLSAELSGPLRTMQDTARRIAKVSKEAKLDIDEDEYVQKFVPSMMDVVSAWCKGHTFAQICKMTDIFEGSIIRCMRQLEETLRQLCQAAKAIGNTDLENKFAEGIRQIKRDIVFAASLYL
;
A
#
# COMPACT_ATOMS: atom_id res chain seq x y z
N MET A 1 -16.86 -7.23 -23.20
CA MET A 1 -17.93 -6.22 -22.99
C MET A 1 -18.63 -6.38 -21.64
N ASP A 2 -18.88 -7.60 -21.14
CA ASP A 2 -19.60 -7.78 -19.87
C ASP A 2 -18.75 -7.53 -18.62
N GLU A 3 -17.48 -7.92 -18.63
CA GLU A 3 -16.53 -7.60 -17.54
C GLU A 3 -16.40 -6.09 -17.30
N LEU A 4 -16.32 -5.28 -18.37
CA LEU A 4 -16.29 -3.82 -18.28
C LEU A 4 -17.53 -3.25 -17.59
N LYS A 5 -18.73 -3.81 -17.86
CA LYS A 5 -19.97 -3.40 -17.18
C LYS A 5 -19.92 -3.74 -15.70
N CYS A 6 -19.38 -4.91 -15.34
CA CYS A 6 -19.19 -5.31 -13.95
C CYS A 6 -18.20 -4.37 -13.23
N ARG A 7 -17.04 -4.06 -13.83
CA ARG A 7 -16.08 -3.09 -13.29
C ARG A 7 -16.67 -1.70 -13.12
N LYS A 8 -17.40 -1.18 -14.12
CA LYS A 8 -18.12 0.10 -14.00
C LYS A 8 -19.09 0.09 -12.82
N ARG A 9 -19.79 -1.02 -12.58
CA ARG A 9 -20.69 -1.14 -11.43
C ARG A 9 -19.94 -1.06 -10.09
N VAL A 10 -18.75 -1.65 -9.99
CA VAL A 10 -17.88 -1.51 -8.82
C VAL A 10 -17.48 -0.05 -8.61
N LEU A 11 -16.94 0.59 -9.64
CA LEU A 11 -16.50 1.99 -9.58
C LEU A 11 -17.64 2.92 -9.16
N ARG A 12 -18.85 2.72 -9.69
CA ARG A 12 -20.03 3.49 -9.29
C ARG A 12 -20.45 3.23 -7.84
N ARG A 13 -20.43 1.97 -7.39
CA ARG A 13 -20.80 1.59 -6.01
C ARG A 13 -19.81 2.13 -4.98
N LEU A 14 -18.53 2.20 -5.32
CA LEU A 14 -17.48 2.71 -4.44
C LEU A 14 -17.29 4.23 -4.52
N GLY A 15 -18.00 4.91 -5.43
CA GLY A 15 -17.98 6.37 -5.59
C GLY A 15 -16.82 6.92 -6.42
N TYR A 16 -16.21 6.11 -7.29
CA TYR A 16 -15.15 6.53 -8.22
C TYR A 16 -15.73 7.14 -9.50
N ALA A 17 -16.97 6.78 -9.84
CA ALA A 17 -17.71 7.33 -10.97
C ALA A 17 -19.18 7.52 -10.62
N SER A 18 -19.82 8.50 -11.24
CA SER A 18 -21.25 8.77 -11.12
C SER A 18 -22.10 7.72 -11.85
N ALA A 19 -23.41 7.76 -11.65
CA ALA A 19 -24.35 6.91 -12.40
C ALA A 19 -24.27 7.09 -13.94
N SER A 20 -23.83 8.27 -14.40
CA SER A 20 -23.64 8.62 -15.80
C SER A 20 -22.21 8.37 -16.32
N ASP A 21 -21.40 7.59 -15.60
CA ASP A 21 -19.98 7.32 -15.92
C ASP A 21 -19.07 8.55 -15.90
N ALA A 22 -19.48 9.64 -15.24
CA ALA A 22 -18.58 10.77 -15.01
C ALA A 22 -17.61 10.44 -13.87
N ILE A 23 -16.32 10.76 -14.02
CA ILE A 23 -15.32 10.53 -12.97
C ILE A 23 -15.57 11.43 -11.76
N GLU A 24 -15.51 10.85 -10.57
CA GLU A 24 -15.67 11.57 -9.30
C GLU A 24 -14.30 11.89 -8.68
N LEU A 25 -14.27 12.70 -7.61
CA LEU A 25 -13.03 13.06 -6.92
C LEU A 25 -12.20 11.83 -6.56
N LYS A 26 -12.84 10.80 -5.99
CA LYS A 26 -12.19 9.53 -5.62
C LYS A 26 -11.58 8.82 -6.83
N GLY A 27 -12.26 8.87 -7.98
CA GLY A 27 -11.75 8.36 -9.25
C GLY A 27 -10.51 9.12 -9.72
N ARG A 28 -10.51 10.45 -9.62
CA ARG A 28 -9.35 11.28 -10.00
C ARG A 28 -8.13 10.97 -9.13
N VAL A 29 -8.35 10.75 -7.84
CA VAL A 29 -7.29 10.36 -6.89
C VAL A 29 -6.72 8.99 -7.24
N ALA A 30 -7.58 8.02 -7.56
CA ALA A 30 -7.16 6.69 -7.96
C ALA A 30 -6.29 6.71 -9.22
N CYS A 31 -6.52 7.65 -10.14
CA CYS A 31 -5.69 7.82 -11.34
C CYS A 31 -4.24 8.22 -11.05
N GLU A 32 -3.93 8.74 -9.86
CA GLU A 32 -2.56 9.06 -9.45
C GLU A 32 -1.79 7.82 -8.96
N ILE A 33 -2.48 6.69 -8.74
CA ILE A 33 -1.92 5.46 -8.20
C ILE A 33 -1.83 4.42 -9.32
N SER A 34 -0.61 3.99 -9.63
CA SER A 34 -0.32 3.00 -10.68
C SER A 34 0.68 1.93 -10.27
N ALA A 35 1.44 2.14 -9.19
CA ALA A 35 2.44 1.21 -8.68
C ALA A 35 1.87 0.15 -7.72
N ALA A 36 0.57 0.23 -7.37
CA ALA A 36 -0.09 -0.60 -6.38
C ALA A 36 -1.61 -0.63 -6.63
N ASP A 37 -2.35 -1.45 -5.87
CA ASP A 37 -3.83 -1.52 -5.96
C ASP A 37 -4.47 -0.15 -5.66
N GLU A 38 -4.96 0.48 -6.72
CA GLU A 38 -5.46 1.85 -6.72
C GLU A 38 -6.78 2.00 -5.95
N LEU A 39 -7.61 0.96 -5.92
CA LEU A 39 -8.88 0.99 -5.20
C LEU A 39 -8.63 0.93 -3.70
N LEU A 40 -7.82 -0.01 -3.23
CA LEU A 40 -7.57 -0.17 -1.81
C LEU A 40 -6.81 1.02 -1.22
N LEU A 41 -5.75 1.49 -1.85
CA LEU A 41 -5.03 2.68 -1.36
C LEU A 41 -5.92 3.92 -1.32
N THR A 42 -6.78 4.11 -2.33
CA THR A 42 -7.74 5.21 -2.35
C THR A 42 -8.79 5.05 -1.26
N GLU A 43 -9.34 3.86 -1.01
CA GLU A 43 -10.24 3.64 0.13
C GLU A 43 -9.57 3.99 1.47
N LEU A 44 -8.32 3.55 1.68
CA LEU A 44 -7.59 3.84 2.93
C LEU A 44 -7.36 5.33 3.12
N LEU A 45 -7.05 6.05 2.05
CA LEU A 45 -6.90 7.50 2.05
C LEU A 45 -8.20 8.20 2.45
N PHE A 46 -9.32 7.85 1.81
CA PHE A 46 -10.62 8.48 2.06
C PHE A 46 -11.27 8.06 3.39
N ASN A 47 -10.97 6.86 3.89
CA ASN A 47 -11.39 6.41 5.21
C ASN A 47 -10.54 7.02 6.34
N GLY A 48 -9.53 7.83 6.01
CA GLY A 48 -8.68 8.51 6.97
C GLY A 48 -7.70 7.61 7.71
N VAL A 49 -7.45 6.39 7.20
CA VAL A 49 -6.60 5.40 7.89
C VAL A 49 -5.20 5.95 8.13
N PHE A 50 -4.64 6.70 7.18
CA PHE A 50 -3.30 7.28 7.32
C PHE A 50 -3.23 8.49 8.25
N ASN A 51 -4.35 9.07 8.67
CA ASN A 51 -4.36 10.29 9.50
C ASN A 51 -3.78 10.01 10.89
N ASP A 52 -4.15 8.88 11.49
CA ASP A 52 -3.78 8.52 12.86
C ASP A 52 -2.47 7.73 12.95
N LEU A 53 -1.85 7.39 11.82
CA LEU A 53 -0.60 6.65 11.76
C LEU A 53 0.62 7.56 11.80
N GLU A 54 1.64 7.12 12.52
CA GLU A 54 2.98 7.69 12.41
C GLU A 54 3.64 7.33 11.08
N VAL A 55 4.63 8.11 10.65
CA VAL A 55 5.33 7.89 9.37
C VAL A 55 5.88 6.46 9.23
N PRO A 56 6.56 5.86 10.24
CA PRO A 56 7.02 4.48 10.12
C PRO A 56 5.88 3.46 9.93
N GLN A 57 4.71 3.72 10.54
CA GLN A 57 3.54 2.85 10.41
C GLN A 57 2.89 2.99 9.04
N VAL A 58 2.85 4.20 8.47
CA VAL A 58 2.41 4.43 7.08
C VAL A 58 3.30 3.67 6.10
N CYS A 59 4.62 3.84 6.19
CA CYS A 59 5.57 3.13 5.34
C CYS A 59 5.44 1.61 5.47
N ALA A 60 5.30 1.11 6.70
CA ALA A 60 5.07 -0.30 6.96
C ALA A 60 3.78 -0.81 6.29
N LEU A 61 2.66 -0.11 6.45
CA LEU A 61 1.39 -0.52 5.86
C LEU A 61 1.43 -0.51 4.33
N VAL A 62 2.04 0.51 3.72
CA VAL A 62 2.16 0.61 2.26
C VAL A 62 3.10 -0.47 1.71
N SER A 63 4.05 -0.98 2.49
CA SER A 63 4.93 -2.08 2.06
C SER A 63 4.16 -3.37 1.71
N CYS A 64 2.97 -3.57 2.29
CA CYS A 64 2.10 -4.69 1.97
C CYS A 64 1.64 -4.72 0.51
N PHE A 65 1.67 -3.59 -0.18
CA PHE A 65 1.18 -3.44 -1.56
C PHE A 65 2.22 -3.76 -2.62
N VAL A 66 3.51 -3.73 -2.25
CA VAL A 66 4.62 -3.84 -3.19
C VAL A 66 5.43 -5.12 -3.01
N PHE A 67 5.29 -5.79 -1.86
CA PHE A 67 6.01 -7.03 -1.61
C PHE A 67 5.19 -8.24 -2.12
N GLU A 68 5.70 -8.89 -3.16
CA GLU A 68 4.99 -10.00 -3.84
C GLU A 68 5.55 -11.39 -3.49
N GLU A 69 6.67 -11.47 -2.78
CA GLU A 69 7.30 -12.76 -2.48
C GLU A 69 6.52 -13.51 -1.39
N LYS A 70 6.12 -14.74 -1.72
CA LYS A 70 5.58 -15.67 -0.73
C LYS A 70 6.72 -16.09 0.20
N THR A 71 6.67 -15.68 1.46
CA THR A 71 7.57 -16.19 2.48
C THR A 71 7.38 -17.70 2.61
N GLY A 72 8.39 -18.46 2.21
CA GLY A 72 8.41 -19.91 2.32
C GLY A 72 8.58 -20.31 3.79
N GLY A 73 7.47 -20.62 4.47
CA GLY A 73 7.47 -21.03 5.87
C GLY A 73 6.33 -20.36 6.61
N GLY A 74 5.38 -21.17 7.09
CA GLY A 74 4.18 -20.73 7.79
C GLY A 74 4.41 -20.12 9.18
N GLU A 75 5.56 -19.53 9.46
CA GLU A 75 5.69 -18.63 10.60
C GLU A 75 5.16 -17.26 10.20
N ALA A 76 3.92 -17.00 10.63
CA ALA A 76 3.42 -15.64 10.69
C ALA A 76 4.45 -14.82 11.48
N THR A 77 5.19 -13.94 10.81
CA THR A 77 6.02 -12.94 11.48
C THR A 77 5.11 -12.25 12.48
N ARG A 78 5.38 -12.41 13.77
CA ARG A 78 4.56 -11.81 14.82
C ARG A 78 4.74 -10.30 14.71
N LEU A 79 3.81 -9.67 14.01
CA LEU A 79 3.78 -8.23 13.86
C LEU A 79 3.80 -7.57 15.23
N SER A 80 4.55 -6.49 15.35
CA SER A 80 4.46 -5.62 16.51
C SER A 80 3.01 -5.18 16.75
N ALA A 81 2.63 -5.03 18.03
CA ALA A 81 1.26 -4.70 18.41
C ALA A 81 0.76 -3.41 17.73
N GLU A 82 1.66 -2.44 17.53
CA GLU A 82 1.38 -1.16 16.86
C GLU A 82 1.01 -1.31 15.38
N LEU A 83 1.42 -2.38 14.70
CA LEU A 83 1.16 -2.62 13.27
C LEU A 83 -0.04 -3.55 13.01
N SER A 84 -0.46 -4.30 14.02
CA SER A 84 -1.59 -5.23 13.91
C SER A 84 -2.93 -4.55 13.61
N GLY A 85 -3.20 -3.40 14.23
CA GLY A 85 -4.41 -2.61 14.00
C GLY A 85 -4.50 -2.03 12.58
N PRO A 86 -3.45 -1.33 12.10
CA PRO A 86 -3.38 -0.86 10.71
C PRO A 86 -3.55 -1.98 9.69
N LEU A 87 -2.86 -3.12 9.88
CA LEU A 87 -2.99 -4.27 8.99
C LEU A 87 -4.43 -4.80 8.94
N ARG A 88 -5.07 -4.98 10.10
CA ARG A 88 -6.45 -5.45 10.18
C ARG A 88 -7.40 -4.50 9.44
N THR A 89 -7.24 -3.20 9.62
CA THR A 89 -8.05 -2.17 8.95
C THR A 89 -7.91 -2.25 7.43
N MET A 90 -6.68 -2.46 6.95
CA MET A 90 -6.41 -2.68 5.52
C MET A 90 -7.08 -3.95 5.00
N GLN A 91 -6.95 -5.08 5.72
CA GLN A 91 -7.56 -6.35 5.33
C GLN A 91 -9.10 -6.26 5.32
N ASP A 92 -9.71 -5.61 6.30
CA ASP A 92 -11.16 -5.40 6.36
C ASP A 92 -11.65 -4.52 5.19
N THR A 93 -10.88 -3.50 4.82
CA THR A 93 -11.15 -2.66 3.65
C THR A 93 -11.01 -3.46 2.34
N ALA A 94 -9.98 -4.30 2.22
CA ALA A 94 -9.78 -5.18 1.07
C ALA A 94 -10.93 -6.17 0.90
N ARG A 95 -11.38 -6.82 1.99
CA ARG A 95 -12.56 -7.71 1.97
C ARG A 95 -13.81 -6.97 1.51
N ARG A 96 -14.02 -5.73 1.96
CA ARG A 96 -15.16 -4.90 1.52
C ARG A 96 -15.13 -4.66 0.01
N ILE A 97 -13.97 -4.32 -0.57
CA ILE A 97 -13.81 -4.11 -2.01
C ILE A 97 -14.09 -5.41 -2.78
N ALA A 98 -13.53 -6.54 -2.32
CA ALA A 98 -13.74 -7.84 -2.94
C ALA A 98 -15.23 -8.25 -2.91
N LYS A 99 -15.91 -8.05 -1.78
CA LYS A 99 -17.34 -8.29 -1.65
C LYS A 99 -18.17 -7.42 -2.61
N VAL A 100 -17.88 -6.12 -2.70
CA VAL A 100 -18.56 -5.22 -3.66
C VAL A 100 -18.32 -5.67 -5.10
N SER A 101 -17.13 -6.16 -5.40
CA SER A 101 -16.74 -6.69 -6.70
C SER A 101 -17.48 -7.98 -7.06
N LYS A 102 -17.60 -8.90 -6.10
CA LYS A 102 -18.36 -10.15 -6.23
C LYS A 102 -19.85 -9.89 -6.43
N GLU A 103 -20.44 -8.99 -5.65
CA GLU A 103 -21.84 -8.55 -5.84
C GLU A 103 -22.06 -7.86 -7.19
N ALA A 104 -21.02 -7.25 -7.75
CA ALA A 104 -21.03 -6.69 -9.10
C ALA A 104 -20.86 -7.74 -10.20
N LYS A 105 -20.81 -9.04 -9.86
CA LYS A 105 -20.61 -10.19 -10.75
C LYS A 105 -19.22 -10.26 -11.37
N LEU A 106 -18.20 -9.76 -10.68
CA LEU A 106 -16.82 -10.10 -11.00
C LEU A 106 -16.45 -11.43 -10.34
N ASP A 107 -15.69 -12.24 -11.06
CA ASP A 107 -15.11 -13.47 -10.52
C ASP A 107 -13.87 -13.11 -9.71
N ILE A 108 -14.08 -12.90 -8.42
CA ILE A 108 -13.05 -12.55 -7.46
C ILE A 108 -13.27 -13.34 -6.19
N ASP A 109 -12.22 -13.98 -5.71
CA ASP A 109 -12.21 -14.60 -4.40
C ASP A 109 -11.75 -13.57 -3.35
N GLU A 110 -12.49 -13.49 -2.23
CA GLU A 110 -12.25 -12.50 -1.19
C GLU A 110 -10.95 -12.78 -0.45
N ASP A 111 -10.63 -14.05 -0.19
CA ASP A 111 -9.43 -14.44 0.52
C ASP A 111 -8.20 -14.31 -0.39
N GLU A 112 -8.30 -14.69 -1.67
CA GLU A 112 -7.23 -14.46 -2.65
C GLU A 112 -6.93 -12.97 -2.82
N TYR A 113 -7.95 -12.11 -2.86
CA TYR A 113 -7.75 -10.66 -2.97
C TYR A 113 -7.00 -10.11 -1.75
N VAL A 114 -7.37 -10.52 -0.54
CA VAL A 114 -6.69 -10.09 0.70
C VAL A 114 -5.26 -10.62 0.76
N GLN A 115 -5.02 -11.86 0.30
CA GLN A 115 -3.70 -12.50 0.31
C GLN A 115 -2.68 -11.85 -0.64
N LYS A 116 -3.13 -11.00 -1.58
CA LYS A 116 -2.21 -10.19 -2.40
C LYS A 116 -1.37 -9.22 -1.56
N PHE A 117 -1.87 -8.82 -0.38
CA PHE A 117 -1.23 -7.82 0.46
C PHE A 117 -0.39 -8.50 1.54
N VAL A 118 0.93 -8.59 1.33
CA VAL A 118 1.83 -9.43 2.14
C VAL A 118 2.45 -8.63 3.29
N PRO A 119 2.19 -8.97 4.56
CA PRO A 119 2.64 -8.18 5.70
C PRO A 119 4.09 -8.43 6.13
N SER A 120 4.80 -9.37 5.49
CA SER A 120 6.13 -9.85 5.94
C SER A 120 7.22 -8.78 5.99
N MET A 121 7.03 -7.64 5.31
CA MET A 121 7.97 -6.51 5.29
C MET A 121 7.63 -5.40 6.29
N MET A 122 6.48 -5.46 6.97
CA MET A 122 5.99 -4.34 7.79
C MET A 122 6.95 -3.95 8.92
N ASP A 123 7.40 -4.91 9.74
CA ASP A 123 8.33 -4.62 10.84
C ASP A 123 9.72 -4.19 10.35
N VAL A 124 10.20 -4.78 9.24
CA VAL A 124 11.47 -4.43 8.59
C VAL A 124 11.45 -2.97 8.12
N VAL A 125 10.37 -2.56 7.47
CA VAL A 125 10.17 -1.19 6.96
C VAL A 125 9.99 -0.20 8.11
N SER A 126 9.21 -0.56 9.13
CA SER A 126 9.04 0.26 10.34
C SER A 126 10.38 0.49 11.04
N ALA A 127 11.18 -0.55 11.25
CA ALA A 127 12.53 -0.44 11.84
C ALA A 127 13.48 0.41 10.99
N TRP A 128 13.44 0.25 9.66
CA TRP A 128 14.24 1.07 8.75
C TRP A 128 13.88 2.57 8.86
N CYS A 129 12.58 2.89 8.89
CA CYS A 129 12.11 4.27 9.05
C CYS A 129 12.51 4.86 10.42
N LYS A 130 12.55 4.02 11.47
CA LYS A 130 13.04 4.35 12.82
C LYS A 130 14.58 4.46 12.91
N GLY A 131 15.32 4.31 11.81
CA GLY A 131 16.76 4.58 11.75
C GLY A 131 17.68 3.37 11.99
N HIS A 132 17.16 2.14 12.00
CA HIS A 132 18.00 0.94 12.16
C HIS A 132 18.96 0.74 10.98
N THR A 133 20.15 0.23 11.24
CA THR A 133 21.13 -0.10 10.19
C THR A 133 20.62 -1.23 9.29
N PHE A 134 21.16 -1.33 8.07
CA PHE A 134 20.76 -2.39 7.13
C PHE A 134 21.03 -3.79 7.72
N ALA A 135 22.19 -3.96 8.34
CA ALA A 135 22.57 -5.21 9.01
C ALA A 135 21.62 -5.60 10.17
N GLN A 136 20.98 -4.64 10.84
CA GLN A 136 19.99 -4.93 11.88
C GLN A 136 18.68 -5.43 11.25
N ILE A 137 18.18 -4.76 10.22
CA ILE A 137 16.91 -5.15 9.58
C ILE A 137 17.03 -6.49 8.84
N CYS A 138 18.19 -6.83 8.26
CA CYS A 138 18.45 -8.14 7.67
C CYS A 138 18.43 -9.28 8.70
N LYS A 139 18.64 -8.99 9.99
CA LYS A 139 18.54 -10.00 11.06
C LYS A 139 17.12 -10.18 11.58
N MET A 140 16.18 -9.32 11.16
CA MET A 140 14.77 -9.38 11.59
C MET A 140 13.93 -10.31 10.71
N THR A 141 14.46 -10.76 9.58
CA THR A 141 13.72 -11.52 8.57
C THR A 141 14.66 -12.44 7.81
N ASP A 142 14.13 -13.54 7.28
CA ASP A 142 14.85 -14.46 6.38
C ASP A 142 14.72 -14.05 4.90
N ILE A 143 14.09 -12.91 4.61
CA ILE A 143 13.98 -12.35 3.26
C ILE A 143 15.37 -11.92 2.77
N PHE A 144 15.73 -12.32 1.55
CA PHE A 144 16.99 -11.94 0.91
C PHE A 144 17.15 -10.42 0.82
N GLU A 145 18.39 -9.94 0.99
CA GLU A 145 18.71 -8.51 1.06
C GLU A 145 18.34 -7.77 -0.23
N GLY A 146 18.50 -8.42 -1.39
CA GLY A 146 18.09 -7.88 -2.68
C GLY A 146 16.57 -7.65 -2.77
N SER A 147 15.78 -8.53 -2.17
CA SER A 147 14.33 -8.42 -2.10
C SER A 147 13.90 -7.27 -1.17
N ILE A 148 14.59 -7.08 -0.04
CA ILE A 148 14.41 -5.93 0.86
C ILE A 148 14.66 -4.63 0.10
N ILE A 149 15.80 -4.51 -0.60
CA ILE A 149 16.17 -3.30 -1.35
C ILE A 149 15.15 -3.00 -2.46
N ARG A 150 14.71 -4.04 -3.19
CA ARG A 150 13.69 -3.89 -4.25
C ARG A 150 12.35 -3.41 -3.68
N CYS A 151 11.90 -4.01 -2.57
CA CYS A 151 10.68 -3.60 -1.89
C CYS A 151 10.74 -2.13 -1.46
N MET A 152 11.85 -1.68 -0.86
CA MET A 152 12.01 -0.29 -0.44
C MET A 152 11.98 0.70 -1.62
N ARG A 153 12.52 0.32 -2.78
CA ARG A 153 12.49 1.15 -4.00
C ARG A 153 11.09 1.26 -4.59
N GLN A 154 10.33 0.15 -4.59
CA GLN A 154 8.94 0.17 -5.05
C GLN A 154 8.05 0.95 -4.08
N LEU A 155 8.25 0.76 -2.77
CA LEU A 155 7.57 1.51 -1.71
C LEU A 155 7.78 3.02 -1.88
N GLU A 156 9.00 3.44 -2.22
CA GLU A 156 9.32 4.85 -2.46
C GLU A 156 8.52 5.44 -3.63
N GLU A 157 8.36 4.69 -4.72
CA GLU A 157 7.51 5.10 -5.85
C GLU A 157 6.03 5.17 -5.44
N THR A 158 5.52 4.17 -4.72
CA THR A 158 4.14 4.18 -4.23
C THR A 158 3.87 5.38 -3.30
N LEU A 159 4.83 5.74 -2.44
CA LEU A 159 4.69 6.93 -1.59
C LEU A 159 4.69 8.24 -2.40
N ARG A 160 5.46 8.35 -3.50
CA ARG A 160 5.39 9.53 -4.38
C ARG A 160 4.01 9.67 -5.01
N GLN A 161 3.42 8.56 -5.44
CA GLN A 161 2.07 8.54 -6.00
C GLN A 161 1.03 8.91 -4.95
N LEU A 162 1.19 8.44 -3.72
CA LEU A 162 0.35 8.86 -2.58
C LEU A 162 0.52 10.35 -2.24
N CYS A 163 1.70 10.96 -2.41
CA CYS A 163 1.86 12.41 -2.31
C CYS A 163 1.00 13.14 -3.36
N GLN A 164 1.02 12.70 -4.62
CA GLN A 164 0.20 13.31 -5.68
C GLN A 164 -1.29 13.13 -5.40
N ALA A 165 -1.71 11.95 -4.95
CA ALA A 165 -3.07 11.64 -4.52
C ALA A 165 -3.53 12.57 -3.38
N ALA A 166 -2.70 12.75 -2.34
CA ALA A 166 -3.00 13.64 -1.20
C ALA A 166 -3.10 15.11 -1.64
N LYS A 167 -2.20 15.53 -2.53
CA LYS A 167 -2.23 16.87 -3.12
C LYS A 167 -3.50 17.11 -3.96
N ALA A 168 -3.96 16.11 -4.70
CA ALA A 168 -5.17 16.19 -5.52
C ALA A 168 -6.45 16.40 -4.69
N ILE A 169 -6.48 15.93 -3.44
CA ILE A 169 -7.58 16.18 -2.48
C ILE A 169 -7.34 17.39 -1.57
N GLY A 170 -6.22 18.11 -1.72
CA GLY A 170 -5.87 19.26 -0.90
C GLY A 170 -5.53 18.92 0.55
N ASN A 171 -5.11 17.68 0.83
CA ASN A 171 -4.72 17.25 2.18
C ASN A 171 -3.19 17.38 2.36
N THR A 172 -2.76 18.57 2.79
CA THR A 172 -1.35 18.91 2.99
C THR A 172 -0.70 18.10 4.11
N ASP A 173 -1.45 17.70 5.13
CA ASP A 173 -0.91 16.89 6.24
C ASP A 173 -0.50 15.49 5.75
N LEU A 174 -1.33 14.86 4.92
CA LEU A 174 -0.99 13.58 4.30
C LEU A 174 0.12 13.72 3.27
N GLU A 175 0.12 14.79 2.46
CA GLU A 175 1.23 15.08 1.53
C GLU A 175 2.57 15.15 2.27
N ASN A 176 2.63 15.91 3.36
CA ASN A 176 3.82 16.03 4.20
C ASN A 176 4.21 14.70 4.85
N LYS A 177 3.22 13.93 5.34
CA LYS A 177 3.46 12.62 5.96
C LYS A 177 4.07 11.62 4.99
N PHE A 178 3.56 11.55 3.76
CA PHE A 178 4.11 10.69 2.72
C PHE A 178 5.51 11.16 2.26
N ALA A 179 5.71 12.48 2.10
CA ALA A 179 7.01 13.06 1.76
C ALA A 179 8.07 12.77 2.83
N GLU A 180 7.69 12.82 4.10
CA GLU A 180 8.56 12.45 5.22
C GLU A 180 8.89 10.95 5.21
N GLY A 181 7.93 10.09 4.87
CA GLY A 181 8.17 8.65 4.67
C GLY A 181 9.20 8.37 3.57
N ILE A 182 9.10 9.08 2.44
CA ILE A 182 10.09 9.03 1.36
C ILE A 182 11.48 9.39 1.89
N ARG A 183 11.59 10.47 2.68
CA ARG A 183 12.86 10.92 3.27
C ARG A 183 13.46 9.87 4.21
N GLN A 184 12.65 9.21 5.03
CA GLN A 184 13.10 8.19 5.98
C GLN A 184 13.58 6.90 5.28
N ILE A 185 12.93 6.52 4.19
CA ILE A 185 13.29 5.33 3.40
C ILE A 185 14.56 5.56 2.58
N LYS A 186 14.74 6.77 2.04
CA LYS A 186 15.86 7.12 1.14
C LYS A 186 17.17 7.41 1.87
N ARG A 187 17.84 6.35 2.32
CA ARG A 187 19.18 6.45 2.88
C ARG A 187 20.05 5.23 2.56
N ASP A 188 21.35 5.43 2.71
CA ASP A 188 22.39 4.39 2.70
C ASP A 188 22.30 3.43 1.49
N ILE A 189 22.57 2.14 1.74
CA ILE A 189 22.71 1.09 0.72
C ILE A 189 21.46 0.88 -0.13
N VAL A 190 20.26 1.18 0.41
CA VAL A 190 18.99 0.96 -0.29
C VAL A 190 18.91 1.81 -1.55
N PHE A 191 19.49 3.02 -1.52
CA PHE A 191 19.49 3.99 -2.63
C PHE A 191 20.89 4.32 -3.15
N ALA A 192 21.86 3.42 -2.95
CA ALA A 192 23.17 3.56 -3.57
C ALA A 192 23.07 3.66 -5.10
N ALA A 193 23.99 4.42 -5.69
CA ALA A 193 24.07 4.62 -7.14
C ALA A 193 24.39 3.31 -7.87
N SER A 194 23.82 3.15 -9.07
CA SER A 194 24.19 2.05 -9.95
C SER A 194 25.66 2.16 -10.37
N LEU A 195 26.34 1.02 -10.49
CA LEU A 195 27.71 0.96 -11.02
C LEU A 195 27.77 1.11 -12.56
N TYR A 196 26.62 1.09 -13.24
CA TYR A 196 26.49 1.21 -14.70
C TYR A 196 26.16 2.63 -15.18
N LEU A 197 26.51 3.65 -14.37
CA LEU A 197 26.42 5.05 -14.78
C LEU A 197 27.51 5.41 -15.79
#